data_AF-A0A4R5F0R5-F1
#
_entry.id   AF-A0A4R5F0R5-F1
#
_cell.length_a   1.000
_cell.length_b   1.000
_cell.length_c   1.000
_cell.angle_alpha   90.00
_cell.angle_beta   90.00
_cell.angle_gamma   90.00
#
_symmetry.space_group_name_H-M   'P 1'
#
loop_
_entity.id
_entity.type
_entity.pdbx_description
1 polymer ?
#
loop_
_entity_poly.entity_id
_entity_poly.type
_entity_poly.pdbx_seq_one_letter_code
_entity_poly.pdbx_strand_id
1 'polypeptide(L)' 'MSESGMANGTKVLVGDLNWRKGALRPILAALLFGRRERFDHHGIICTLAWWQEKPYLFRVREART' A
#
# COMPACT_ATOMS: atom_id res chain seq x y z
N MET A 1 6.65 -2.13 15.10
CA MET A 1 5.35 -2.80 14.88
C MET A 1 5.55 -3.76 13.72
N SER A 2 5.38 -5.07 13.94
CA SER A 2 5.66 -6.09 12.91
C SER A 2 4.70 -5.98 11.72
N GLU A 3 5.21 -6.08 10.50
CA GLU A 3 4.48 -6.00 9.22
C GLU A 3 3.27 -6.97 9.14
N SER A 4 3.29 -8.01 9.97
CA SER A 4 2.27 -9.07 10.05
C SER A 4 1.07 -8.77 10.97
N GLY A 5 1.10 -7.69 11.76
CA GLY A 5 0.07 -7.41 12.77
C GLY A 5 -1.07 -6.49 12.31
N MET A 6 -0.92 -5.80 11.17
CA MET A 6 -1.89 -4.82 10.70
C MET A 6 -2.94 -5.46 9.79
N ALA A 7 -4.23 -5.26 10.10
CA ALA A 7 -5.32 -5.74 9.25
C ALA A 7 -5.22 -5.15 7.83
N ASN A 8 -5.59 -5.95 6.82
CA ASN A 8 -5.47 -5.57 5.40
C ASN A 8 -6.18 -4.25 5.06
N GLY A 9 -7.38 -4.02 5.59
CA GLY A 9 -8.09 -2.74 5.42
C GLY A 9 -7.31 -1.54 5.97
N THR A 10 -6.69 -1.69 7.15
CA THR A 10 -5.86 -0.64 7.75
C THR A 10 -4.64 -0.32 6.88
N LYS A 11 -4.00 -1.35 6.30
CA LYS A 11 -2.86 -1.14 5.38
C LYS A 11 -3.25 -0.29 4.17
N VAL A 12 -4.45 -0.52 3.60
CA VAL A 12 -4.98 0.28 2.47
C VAL A 12 -5.21 1.73 2.89
N LEU A 13 -5.89 1.95 4.02
CA LEU A 13 -6.22 3.30 4.50
C LEU A 13 -4.96 4.12 4.82
N VAL A 14 -3.98 3.52 5.51
CA VAL A 14 -2.69 4.17 5.80
C VAL A 14 -1.92 4.42 4.51
N GLY A 15 -1.97 3.48 3.56
CA GLY A 15 -1.37 3.62 2.24
C GLY A 15 -1.91 4.82 1.45
N ASP A 16 -3.22 5.03 1.44
CA ASP A 16 -3.86 6.20 0.80
C ASP A 16 -3.52 7.50 1.54
N LEU A 17 -3.51 7.46 2.87
CA LEU A 17 -3.14 8.61 3.69
C LEU A 17 -1.71 9.09 3.39
N ASN A 18 -0.76 8.15 3.25
CA ASN A 18 0.63 8.46 2.92
C ASN A 18 0.79 9.07 1.52
N TRP A 19 -0.10 8.77 0.58
CA TRP A 19 -0.14 9.45 -0.72
C TRP A 19 -0.66 10.88 -0.62
N ARG A 20 -1.75 11.07 0.12
CA ARG A 20 -2.39 12.39 0.23
C ARG A 20 -1.60 13.39 1.07
N LYS A 21 -0.88 12.90 2.09
CA LYS A 21 -0.17 13.75 3.06
C LYS A 21 1.36 13.62 2.97
N GLY A 22 1.88 12.70 2.17
CA GLY A 22 3.32 12.45 2.08
C GLY A 22 4.06 13.47 1.22
N ALA A 23 5.35 13.62 1.49
CA ALA A 23 6.23 14.38 0.61
C ALA A 23 6.48 13.63 -0.72
N LEU A 24 6.72 14.37 -1.81
CA LEU A 24 6.92 13.79 -3.14
C LEU A 24 8.11 12.82 -3.22
N ARG A 25 9.19 13.08 -2.48
CA ARG A 25 10.40 12.23 -2.50
C ARG A 25 10.16 10.79 -2.01
N PRO A 26 9.62 10.55 -0.80
CA PRO A 26 9.33 9.19 -0.33
C PRO A 26 8.25 8.50 -1.17
N ILE A 27 7.29 9.27 -1.71
CA ILE A 27 6.30 8.76 -2.65
C ILE A 27 6.97 8.20 -3.92
N LEU A 28 7.86 8.98 -4.55
CA LEU A 28 8.60 8.54 -5.73
C LEU A 28 9.54 7.38 -5.41
N ALA A 29 10.18 7.38 -4.24
CA ALA A 29 11.01 6.26 -3.81
C ALA A 29 10.19 4.97 -3.60
N ALA A 30 9.01 5.06 -3.00
CA ALA A 30 8.10 3.94 -2.86
C ALA A 30 7.62 3.42 -4.23
N LEU A 31 7.36 4.31 -5.18
CA LEU A 31 7.01 3.94 -6.56
C LEU A 31 8.14 3.19 -7.27
N LEU A 32 9.37 3.68 -7.20
CA LEU A 32 10.48 3.14 -8.00
C LEU A 32 11.19 1.96 -7.34
N PHE A 33 11.31 1.98 -6.01
CA PHE A 33 12.16 1.06 -5.26
C PHE A 33 11.42 0.34 -4.12
N GLY A 34 10.14 0.65 -3.89
CA GLY A 34 9.37 0.03 -2.82
C GLY A 34 9.04 -1.44 -3.08
N ARG A 35 9.09 -2.25 -2.02
CA ARG A 35 8.69 -3.68 -2.08
C ARG A 35 7.19 -3.78 -2.31
N ARG A 36 6.76 -4.55 -3.32
CA ARG A 36 5.35 -4.68 -3.65
C ARG A 36 4.70 -5.79 -2.82
N GLU A 37 3.62 -5.45 -2.12
CA GLU A 37 2.74 -6.42 -1.45
C GLU A 37 1.39 -6.39 -2.16
N ARG A 38 0.89 -7.57 -2.55
CA ARG A 38 -0.41 -7.71 -3.21
C ARG A 38 -1.25 -8.69 -2.42
N PHE A 39 -2.49 -8.31 -2.13
CA PHE A 39 -3.45 -9.15 -1.43
C PHE A 39 -4.86 -8.93 -1.96
N ASP A 40 -5.71 -9.94 -1.78
CA ASP A 40 -7.15 -9.83 -1.98
C ASP A 40 -7.80 -9.41 -0.66
N HIS A 41 -8.74 -8.48 -0.74
CA HIS A 41 -9.60 -8.09 0.37
C HIS A 41 -11.01 -7.85 -0.15
N HIS A 42 -11.94 -8.75 0.19
CA HIS A 42 -13.34 -8.68 -0.24
C HIS A 42 -13.54 -8.63 -1.77
N GLY A 43 -12.76 -9.39 -2.54
CA GLY A 43 -12.85 -9.40 -4.02
C GLY A 43 -12.21 -8.17 -4.67
N ILE A 44 -11.50 -7.36 -3.88
CA ILE A 44 -10.69 -6.25 -4.35
C ILE A 44 -9.23 -6.62 -4.21
N ILE A 45 -8.51 -6.52 -5.32
CA ILE A 45 -7.06 -6.73 -5.37
C ILE A 45 -6.39 -5.41 -5.05
N CYS A 46 -5.76 -5.36 -3.88
CA CYS A 46 -4.98 -4.23 -3.41
C CYS A 46 -3.49 -4.48 -3.65
N THR A 47 -2.79 -3.48 -4.15
CA THR A 47 -1.32 -3.50 -4.28
C THR A 47 -0.77 -2.31 -3.50
N LEU A 48 0.10 -2.61 -2.55
CA LEU A 48 0.86 -1.65 -1.77
C LEU A 48 2.31 -1.65 -2.22
N ALA A 49 2.95 -0.49 -2.14
CA ALA A 49 4.40 -0.37 -2.19
C ALA A 49 4.90 0.00 -0.79
N TRP A 50 5.84 -0.78 -0.26
CA TRP A 50 6.45 -0.53 1.05
C TRP A 50 7.77 0.18 0.88
N TRP A 51 7.93 1.30 1.59
CA TRP A 51 9.18 2.05 1.62
C TRP A 51 9.45 2.54 3.04
N GLN A 52 10.64 2.20 3.58
CA GLN A 52 11.02 2.49 4.96
C GLN A 52 9.91 2.10 5.97
N GLU A 53 9.43 0.85 5.88
CA GLU A 53 8.38 0.28 6.73
C GLU A 53 7.01 0.99 6.65
N LYS A 54 6.82 1.89 5.70
CA LYS A 54 5.54 2.59 5.46
C LYS A 54 4.85 2.06 4.20
N PRO A 55 3.55 1.77 4.26
CA PRO A 55 2.79 1.37 3.09
C PRO A 55 2.38 2.59 2.28
N TYR A 56 2.36 2.44 0.96
CA TYR A 56 1.84 3.42 0.00
C TYR A 56 0.88 2.70 -0.94
N LEU A 57 -0.36 3.18 -1.04
CA LEU A 57 -1.38 2.54 -1.86
C LEU A 57 -1.07 2.71 -3.35
N PHE A 58 -0.66 1.64 -4.02
CA PHE A 58 -0.21 1.74 -5.41
C PHE A 58 -1.33 1.51 -6.41
N ARG A 59 -2.17 0.49 -6.17
CA ARG A 59 -3.27 0.14 -7.07
C ARG A 59 -4.40 -0.55 -6.30
N VAL A 60 -5.63 -0.20 -6.66
CA VAL A 60 -6.85 -0.90 -6.27
C VAL A 60 -7.56 -1.31 -7.55
N ARG A 61 -7.98 -2.57 -7.64
CA ARG A 61 -8.83 -3.04 -8.74
C ARG A 61 -9.74 -4.16 -8.26
N GLU A 62 -10.91 -4.29 -8.88
CA GLU A 62 -11.75 -5.46 -8.69
C GLU A 62 -11.05 -6.73 -9.20
N ALA A 63 -11.24 -7.83 -8.48
CA ALA A 63 -10.91 -9.14 -8.99
C ALA A 63 -11.87 -9.44 -10.14
N ARG A 64 -11.34 -9.50 -11.38
CA ARG A 64 -12.15 -9.99 -12.50
C ARG A 64 -12.42 -11.47 -12.25
N THR A 65 -13.70 -11.77 -12.03
CA THR A 65 -14.26 -13.12 -12.07
C THR A 65 -14.33 -13.58 -13.52
#